data_AF-A0AA41SCR6-F1
#
_entry.id   AF-A0AA41SCR6-F1
#
_cell.length_a   1.000
_cell.length_b   1.000
_cell.length_c   1.000
_cell.angle_alpha   90.00
_cell.angle_beta   90.00
_cell.angle_gamma   90.00
#
_symmetry.space_group_name_H-M   'P 1'
#
loop_
_entity.id
_entity.type
_entity.pdbx_description
1 polymer ?
#
loop_
_entity_poly.entity_id
_entity_poly.type
_entity_poly.pdbx_seq_one_letter_code
_entity_poly.pdbx_strand_id
1 'polypeptide(L)'
;YLVTKCGVLIMSLFVFFTTTMSVSFTLRETQTRMLKFTVQLQHHARHQLPTFQLIFVHVIESLVFVPIMIGILFFLFEFYDDQLLAFMVLILVWLCELFTLISVRTPISMKFFPRFFLLYFLVFHIYFFSYTYGFSYLAFATTAVFMQHLILYFWNRFE
;
A
#
# COMPACT_ATOMS: atom_id res chain seq x y z
N TYR A 1 10.36 -11.38 28.87
CA TYR A 1 11.05 -10.36 28.07
C TYR A 1 11.34 -10.82 26.63
N LEU A 2 12.01 -11.97 26.43
CA LEU A 2 12.22 -12.53 25.08
C LEU A 2 10.92 -12.95 24.38
N VAL A 3 10.00 -13.62 25.11
CA VAL A 3 8.69 -14.04 24.58
C VAL A 3 7.83 -12.84 24.16
N THR A 4 7.84 -11.76 24.95
CA THR A 4 7.10 -10.53 24.63
C THR A 4 7.71 -9.79 23.43
N LYS A 5 9.04 -9.74 23.30
CA LYS A 5 9.72 -9.16 22.13
C LYS A 5 9.50 -9.98 20.86
N CYS A 6 9.48 -11.31 20.97
CA CYS A 6 9.14 -12.20 19.84
C CYS A 6 7.69 -11.99 19.38
N GLY A 7 6.75 -11.85 20.33
CA GLY A 7 5.35 -11.54 20.03
C GLY A 7 5.18 -10.24 19.25
N VAL A 8 5.91 -9.17 19.63
CA VAL A 8 5.91 -7.89 18.91
C VAL A 8 6.40 -8.04 17.47
N LEU A 9 7.47 -8.82 17.25
CA LEU A 9 7.99 -9.08 15.91
C LEU A 9 6.98 -9.84 15.04
N ILE A 10 6.36 -10.89 15.60
CA ILE A 10 5.36 -11.69 14.88
C ILE A 10 4.16 -10.80 14.51
N MET A 11 3.67 -9.98 15.44
CA MET A 11 2.56 -9.07 15.18
C MET A 11 2.90 -8.02 14.12
N SER A 12 4.09 -7.42 14.20
CA SER A 12 4.57 -6.46 13.20
C SER A 12 4.68 -7.09 11.80
N LEU A 13 5.24 -8.29 11.70
CA LEU A 13 5.32 -9.02 10.44
C LEU A 13 3.92 -9.37 9.91
N PHE A 14 3.02 -9.83 10.77
CA PHE A 14 1.66 -10.15 10.40
C PHE A 14 0.91 -8.93 9.84
N VAL A 15 0.97 -7.79 10.53
CA VAL A 15 0.37 -6.53 10.08
C VAL A 15 0.99 -6.08 8.76
N PHE A 16 2.31 -6.16 8.63
CA PHE A 16 3.00 -5.83 7.38
C PHE A 16 2.55 -6.70 6.21
N PHE A 17 2.57 -8.02 6.38
CA PHE A 17 2.21 -8.97 5.33
C PHE A 17 0.74 -8.81 4.94
N THR A 18 -0.18 -8.76 5.90
CA THR A 18 -1.61 -8.60 5.61
C THR A 18 -1.88 -7.29 4.89
N THR A 19 -1.38 -6.17 5.41
CA THR A 19 -1.62 -4.84 4.80
C THR A 19 -1.01 -4.75 3.40
N THR A 20 0.25 -5.17 3.25
CA THR A 20 0.95 -5.11 1.95
C THR A 20 0.29 -6.03 0.93
N MET A 21 -0.02 -7.28 1.28
CA MET A 21 -0.67 -8.22 0.36
C MET A 21 -2.05 -7.72 -0.09
N SER A 22 -2.86 -7.19 0.83
CA SER A 22 -4.18 -6.67 0.49
C SER A 22 -4.11 -5.43 -0.41
N VAL A 23 -3.16 -4.53 -0.16
CA VAL A 23 -2.93 -3.35 -1.00
C VAL A 23 -2.38 -3.75 -2.37
N SER A 24 -1.36 -4.60 -2.43
CA SER A 24 -0.79 -5.10 -3.69
C SER A 24 -1.85 -5.81 -4.53
N PHE A 25 -2.70 -6.63 -3.91
CA PHE A 25 -3.80 -7.31 -4.59
C PHE A 25 -4.78 -6.29 -5.19
N THR A 26 -5.23 -5.33 -4.37
CA THR A 26 -6.17 -4.28 -4.81
C THR A 26 -5.60 -3.53 -6.01
N LEU A 27 -4.35 -3.07 -5.93
CA LEU A 27 -3.73 -2.29 -7.00
C LEU A 27 -3.47 -3.11 -8.27
N ARG A 28 -3.04 -4.38 -8.16
CA ARG A 28 -2.84 -5.25 -9.34
C ARG A 28 -4.15 -5.55 -10.06
N GLU A 29 -5.21 -5.77 -9.31
CA GLU A 29 -6.55 -5.93 -9.85
C GLU A 29 -7.02 -4.64 -10.54
N THR A 30 -6.82 -3.47 -9.91
CA THR A 30 -7.12 -2.17 -10.53
C THR A 30 -6.34 -1.98 -11.85
N GLN A 31 -5.03 -2.26 -11.86
CA GLN A 31 -4.18 -2.17 -13.06
C GLN A 31 -4.70 -3.07 -14.19
N THR A 32 -5.01 -4.32 -13.88
CA THR A 32 -5.54 -5.29 -14.86
C THR A 32 -6.88 -4.85 -15.43
N ARG A 33 -7.77 -4.31 -14.59
CA ARG A 33 -9.08 -3.78 -15.01
C ARG A 33 -8.94 -2.53 -15.86
N MET A 34 -8.06 -1.60 -15.49
CA MET A 34 -7.80 -0.39 -16.29
C MET A 34 -7.20 -0.71 -17.66
N LEU A 35 -6.31 -1.71 -17.77
CA LEU A 35 -5.78 -2.16 -19.06
C LEU A 35 -6.89 -2.74 -19.96
N LYS A 36 -7.74 -3.62 -19.43
CA LYS A 36 -8.89 -4.17 -20.17
C LYS A 36 -9.84 -3.07 -20.63
N PHE A 37 -10.13 -2.11 -19.74
CA PHE A 37 -10.95 -0.95 -20.05
C PHE A 37 -10.35 -0.10 -21.17
N THR A 38 -9.04 0.16 -21.15
CA THR A 38 -8.34 0.92 -22.20
C THR A 38 -8.42 0.22 -23.56
N VAL A 39 -8.24 -1.10 -23.60
CA VAL A 39 -8.38 -1.90 -24.84
C VAL A 39 -9.81 -1.86 -25.36
N GLN A 40 -10.80 -2.04 -24.47
CA GLN A 40 -12.21 -2.01 -24.83
C GLN A 40 -12.65 -0.62 -25.32
N LEU A 41 -12.16 0.44 -24.68
CA LEU A 41 -12.36 1.83 -25.11
C LEU A 41 -11.77 2.07 -26.50
N GLN A 42 -10.53 1.65 -26.75
CA GLN A 42 -9.88 1.85 -28.03
C GLN A 42 -10.62 1.10 -29.15
N HIS A 43 -11.09 -0.12 -28.88
CA HIS A 43 -11.89 -0.89 -29.84
C HIS A 43 -13.25 -0.22 -30.14
N HIS A 44 -13.94 0.27 -29.09
CA HIS A 44 -15.23 0.95 -29.23
C HIS A 44 -15.10 2.33 -29.91
N ALA A 45 -14.05 3.09 -29.58
CA ALA A 45 -13.75 4.38 -30.22
C ALA A 45 -13.47 4.22 -31.71
N ARG A 46 -12.80 3.12 -32.11
CA ARG A 46 -12.53 2.81 -33.52
C ARG A 46 -13.77 2.40 -34.30
N HIS A 47 -14.81 1.90 -33.64
CA HIS A 47 -16.06 1.42 -34.26
C HIS A 47 -17.26 2.35 -34.00
N GLN A 48 -17.07 3.55 -33.42
CA GLN A 48 -18.13 4.52 -33.07
C GLN A 48 -19.29 3.93 -32.23
N LEU A 49 -18.99 3.06 -31.27
CA LEU A 49 -19.98 2.45 -30.38
C LEU A 49 -20.18 3.27 -29.09
N PRO A 50 -21.36 3.22 -28.44
CA PRO A 50 -21.68 4.03 -27.26
C PRO A 50 -20.81 3.67 -26.05
N THR A 51 -20.01 4.62 -25.59
CA THR A 51 -18.99 4.43 -24.53
C THR A 51 -19.56 4.36 -23.10
N PHE A 52 -20.76 4.88 -22.89
CA PHE A 52 -21.36 5.04 -21.54
C PHE A 52 -21.57 3.72 -20.79
N GLN A 53 -21.98 2.66 -21.48
CA GLN A 53 -22.26 1.37 -20.85
C GLN A 53 -20.97 0.72 -20.31
N LEU A 54 -19.84 0.91 -21.01
CA LEU A 54 -18.54 0.39 -20.59
C LEU A 54 -18.03 1.09 -19.32
N ILE A 55 -18.18 2.42 -19.25
CA ILE A 55 -17.79 3.22 -18.08
C ILE A 55 -18.60 2.80 -16.86
N PHE A 56 -19.92 2.64 -17.01
CA PHE A 56 -20.79 2.28 -15.88
C PHE A 56 -20.46 0.90 -15.31
N VAL A 57 -20.21 -0.10 -16.17
CA VAL A 57 -19.77 -1.43 -15.73
C VAL A 57 -18.44 -1.36 -14.99
N HIS A 58 -17.47 -0.60 -15.50
CA HIS A 58 -16.16 -0.43 -14.86
C HIS A 58 -16.27 0.24 -13.47
N VAL A 59 -17.16 1.23 -13.31
CA VAL A 59 -17.40 1.90 -12.03
C VAL A 59 -18.01 0.93 -11.00
N ILE A 60 -19.03 0.17 -11.39
CA ILE A 60 -19.67 -0.83 -10.50
C ILE A 60 -18.66 -1.92 -10.10
N GLU A 61 -17.86 -2.38 -11.06
CA GLU A 61 -16.83 -3.38 -10.82
C GLU A 61 -15.72 -2.86 -9.89
N SER A 62 -15.37 -1.57 -10.00
CA SER A 62 -14.41 -0.90 -9.10
C SER A 62 -14.97 -0.63 -7.71
N LEU A 63 -16.29 -0.61 -7.54
CA LEU A 63 -16.94 -0.37 -6.25
C LEU A 63 -16.65 -1.50 -5.24
N VAL A 64 -16.34 -2.71 -5.72
CA VAL A 64 -15.93 -3.86 -4.91
C VAL A 64 -14.66 -3.59 -4.09
N PHE A 65 -13.81 -2.65 -4.52
CA PHE A 65 -12.61 -2.27 -3.77
C PHE A 65 -12.91 -1.45 -2.52
N VAL A 66 -14.04 -0.73 -2.47
CA VAL A 66 -14.40 0.10 -1.33
C VAL A 66 -14.64 -0.77 -0.08
N PRO A 67 -15.47 -1.83 -0.12
CA PRO A 67 -15.61 -2.77 1.00
C PRO A 67 -14.29 -3.45 1.40
N ILE A 68 -13.43 -3.80 0.44
CA ILE A 68 -12.13 -4.42 0.72
C ILE A 68 -11.25 -3.45 1.52
N MET A 69 -11.15 -2.20 1.06
CA MET A 69 -10.39 -1.16 1.75
C MET A 69 -10.95 -0.86 3.14
N ILE A 70 -12.27 -0.80 3.28
CA ILE A 70 -12.94 -0.64 4.57
C ILE A 70 -12.61 -1.83 5.49
N GLY A 71 -12.61 -3.06 4.99
CA GLY A 71 -12.24 -4.25 5.75
C GLY A 71 -10.80 -4.21 6.26
N ILE A 72 -9.85 -3.79 5.43
CA ILE A 72 -8.44 -3.59 5.85
C ILE A 72 -8.33 -2.50 6.92
N LEU A 73 -9.10 -1.42 6.77
CA LEU A 73 -9.11 -0.31 7.73
C LEU A 73 -9.67 -0.73 9.09
N PHE A 74 -10.79 -1.47 9.10
CA PHE A 74 -11.35 -2.04 10.33
C PHE A 74 -10.38 -3.01 11.00
N PHE A 75 -9.71 -3.85 10.21
CA PHE A 75 -8.65 -4.72 10.72
C PHE A 75 -7.51 -3.90 11.34
N LEU A 76 -7.04 -2.84 10.68
CA LEU A 76 -6.01 -1.95 11.22
C LEU A 76 -6.47 -1.25 12.50
N PHE A 77 -7.72 -0.81 12.60
CA PHE A 77 -8.27 -0.19 13.82
C PHE A 77 -8.28 -1.13 15.02
N GLU A 78 -8.38 -2.44 14.81
CA GLU A 78 -8.25 -3.42 15.90
C GLU A 78 -6.80 -3.53 16.41
N PHE A 79 -5.81 -3.34 15.53
CA PHE A 79 -4.39 -3.39 15.89
C PHE A 79 -3.83 -2.06 16.39
N TYR A 80 -4.46 -0.96 16.01
CA TYR A 80 -4.07 0.39 16.33
C TYR A 80 -5.19 1.06 17.15
N ASP A 81 -4.93 1.31 18.43
CA ASP A 81 -5.87 2.04 19.29
C ASP A 81 -6.26 3.42 18.71
N ASP A 82 -5.39 4.01 17.88
CA ASP A 82 -5.61 5.30 17.23
C ASP A 82 -5.99 5.13 15.75
N GLN A 83 -7.25 5.47 15.44
CA GLN A 83 -7.83 5.39 14.09
C GLN A 83 -7.12 6.29 13.07
N LEU A 84 -6.65 7.47 13.48
CA LEU A 84 -5.95 8.38 12.56
C LEU A 84 -4.59 7.80 12.18
N LEU A 85 -3.87 7.23 13.15
CA LEU A 85 -2.59 6.58 12.89
C LEU A 85 -2.74 5.39 11.94
N ALA A 86 -3.74 4.54 12.17
CA ALA A 86 -4.06 3.42 11.27
C ALA A 86 -4.33 3.88 9.83
N PHE A 87 -5.11 4.93 9.67
CA PHE A 87 -5.41 5.51 8.35
C PHE A 87 -4.15 6.06 7.67
N MET A 88 -3.29 6.77 8.42
CA MET A 88 -2.02 7.29 7.90
C MET A 88 -1.06 6.17 7.49
N VAL A 89 -0.99 5.08 8.27
CA VAL A 89 -0.20 3.88 7.93
C VAL A 89 -0.72 3.24 6.64
N LEU A 90 -2.04 3.10 6.50
CA LEU A 90 -2.66 2.57 5.28
C LEU A 90 -2.29 3.42 4.06
N ILE A 91 -2.42 4.75 4.15
CA ILE A 91 -2.04 5.68 3.07
C ILE A 91 -0.56 5.52 2.71
N LEU A 92 0.33 5.43 3.70
CA LEU A 92 1.77 5.29 3.45
C LEU A 92 2.07 4.00 2.69
N VAL A 93 1.50 2.86 3.12
CA VAL A 93 1.65 1.57 2.42
C VAL A 93 1.10 1.68 1.00
N TRP A 94 -0.05 2.32 0.85
CA TRP A 94 -0.70 2.52 -0.45
C TRP A 94 0.15 3.34 -1.42
N LEU A 95 0.72 4.45 -0.96
CA LEU A 95 1.64 5.27 -1.76
C LEU A 95 2.90 4.50 -2.16
N CYS A 96 3.48 3.71 -1.25
CA CYS A 96 4.68 2.90 -1.54
C CYS A 96 4.40 1.79 -2.57
N GLU A 97 3.26 1.11 -2.45
CA GLU A 97 2.84 0.08 -3.42
C GLU A 97 2.49 0.70 -4.78
N LEU A 98 1.79 1.84 -4.79
CA LEU A 98 1.51 2.61 -6.00
C LEU A 98 2.82 2.99 -6.72
N PHE A 99 3.80 3.50 -5.97
CA PHE A 99 5.12 3.81 -6.50
C PHE A 99 5.81 2.57 -7.07
N THR A 100 5.78 1.45 -6.35
CA THR A 100 6.38 0.19 -6.80
C THR A 100 5.75 -0.30 -8.10
N LEU A 101 4.44 -0.14 -8.28
CA LEU A 101 3.76 -0.58 -9.49
C LEU A 101 4.04 0.30 -10.72
N ILE A 102 4.14 1.61 -10.54
CA ILE A 102 4.27 2.56 -11.66
C ILE A 102 5.73 2.70 -12.10
N SER A 103 6.61 2.76 -11.10
CA SER A 103 7.92 3.40 -11.19
C SER A 103 9.03 2.35 -11.29
N VAL A 104 9.00 1.40 -10.36
CA VAL A 104 10.00 0.34 -10.20
C VAL A 104 9.99 -0.56 -11.44
N ARG A 105 10.85 -0.25 -12.41
CA ARG A 105 10.98 -1.00 -13.68
C ARG A 105 12.31 -1.74 -13.79
N THR A 106 13.33 -1.31 -13.07
CA THR A 106 14.65 -1.93 -13.11
C THR A 106 14.78 -3.12 -12.14
N PRO A 107 15.54 -4.17 -12.49
CA PRO A 107 15.68 -5.37 -11.65
C PRO A 107 16.36 -5.08 -10.31
N ILE A 108 17.18 -4.02 -10.25
CA ILE A 108 17.83 -3.55 -9.02
C ILE A 108 16.77 -2.95 -8.09
N SER A 109 15.95 -2.02 -8.58
CA SER A 109 14.90 -1.37 -7.80
C SER A 109 13.86 -2.41 -7.31
N MET A 110 13.45 -3.35 -8.16
CA MET A 110 12.54 -4.47 -7.81
C MET A 110 13.04 -5.32 -6.64
N LYS A 111 14.36 -5.51 -6.51
CA LYS A 111 14.94 -6.36 -5.47
C LYS A 111 15.20 -5.60 -4.17
N PHE A 112 15.65 -4.36 -4.24
CA PHE A 112 16.11 -3.59 -3.09
C PHE A 112 15.01 -2.71 -2.47
N PHE A 113 14.18 -2.06 -3.27
CA PHE A 113 13.16 -1.14 -2.78
C PHE A 113 12.19 -1.80 -1.77
N PRO A 114 11.60 -2.99 -2.04
CA PRO A 114 10.68 -3.64 -1.10
C PRO A 114 11.35 -4.05 0.22
N ARG A 115 12.66 -4.33 0.19
CA ARG A 115 13.43 -4.71 1.39
C ARG A 115 13.65 -3.53 2.32
N PHE A 116 14.02 -2.38 1.76
CA PHE A 116 14.16 -1.15 2.53
C PHE A 116 12.80 -0.71 3.10
N PHE A 117 11.74 -0.79 2.30
CA PHE A 117 10.38 -0.55 2.76
C PHE A 117 10.01 -1.46 3.95
N LEU A 118 10.23 -2.77 3.84
CA LEU A 118 9.98 -3.70 4.94
C LEU A 118 10.76 -3.30 6.21
N LEU A 119 12.05 -2.98 6.09
CA LEU A 119 12.89 -2.62 7.23
C LEU A 119 12.37 -1.37 7.95
N TYR A 120 12.12 -0.28 7.23
CA TYR A 120 11.63 0.97 7.82
C TYR A 120 10.24 0.81 8.43
N PHE A 121 9.35 0.05 7.78
CA PHE A 121 8.02 -0.25 8.30
C PHE A 121 8.10 -1.09 9.59
N LEU A 122 8.97 -2.10 9.61
CA LEU A 122 9.18 -2.99 10.75
C LEU A 122 9.79 -2.23 11.94
N VAL A 123 10.76 -1.36 11.71
CA VAL A 123 11.35 -0.51 12.78
C VAL A 123 10.28 0.38 13.42
N PHE A 124 9.40 1.00 12.62
CA PHE A 124 8.27 1.77 13.13
C PHE A 124 7.32 0.92 13.99
N HIS A 125 6.93 -0.26 13.51
CA HIS A 125 6.00 -1.13 14.24
C HIS A 125 6.62 -1.70 15.53
N ILE A 126 7.91 -2.05 15.52
CA ILE A 126 8.62 -2.45 16.75
C ILE A 126 8.55 -1.33 17.77
N TYR A 127 8.80 -0.08 17.35
CA TYR A 127 8.72 1.08 18.25
C TYR A 127 7.30 1.25 18.79
N PHE A 128 6.30 1.25 17.91
CA PHE A 128 4.89 1.40 18.26
C PHE A 128 4.43 0.34 19.28
N PHE A 129 4.69 -0.94 19.02
CA PHE A 129 4.28 -2.03 19.90
C PHE A 129 5.15 -2.19 21.15
N SER A 130 6.40 -1.70 21.14
CA SER A 130 7.25 -1.71 22.34
C SER A 130 6.94 -0.56 23.30
N TYR A 131 6.43 0.57 22.80
CA TYR A 131 6.24 1.80 23.55
C TYR A 131 4.82 2.36 23.35
N THR A 132 3.86 1.84 24.11
CA THR A 132 2.44 2.20 24.00
C THR A 132 2.16 3.68 24.26
N TYR A 133 2.98 4.35 25.08
CA TYR A 133 2.86 5.79 25.41
C TYR A 133 3.94 6.65 24.72
N GLY A 134 4.61 6.12 23.69
CA GLY A 134 5.65 6.84 22.94
C GLY A 134 5.09 7.90 21.99
N PHE A 135 5.99 8.65 21.36
CA PHE A 135 5.63 9.64 20.33
C PHE A 135 5.37 8.96 18.98
N SER A 136 4.30 8.16 18.90
CA SER A 136 3.96 7.33 17.73
C SER A 136 3.83 8.13 16.43
N TYR A 137 3.23 9.34 16.50
CA TYR A 137 3.11 10.25 15.37
C TYR A 137 4.46 10.77 14.86
N LEU A 138 5.38 11.10 15.78
CA LEU A 138 6.72 11.55 15.40
C LEU A 138 7.51 10.39 14.78
N ALA A 139 7.45 9.21 15.38
CA ALA A 139 8.08 8.00 14.83
C ALA A 139 7.53 7.71 13.42
N PHE A 140 6.21 7.76 13.23
CA PHE A 140 5.58 7.62 11.92
C PHE A 140 6.06 8.68 10.93
N ALA A 141 6.07 9.96 11.32
CA ALA A 141 6.49 11.05 10.46
C ALA A 141 7.96 10.88 10.01
N THR A 142 8.85 10.50 10.93
CA THR A 142 10.26 10.23 10.58
C THR A 142 10.36 9.08 9.58
N THR A 143 9.65 7.97 9.82
CA THR A 143 9.59 6.84 8.88
C THR A 143 9.03 7.27 7.53
N ALA A 144 7.95 8.04 7.49
CA ALA A 144 7.35 8.53 6.24
C ALA A 144 8.31 9.42 5.44
N VAL A 145 9.05 10.31 6.11
CA VAL A 145 10.07 11.16 5.45
C VAL A 145 11.21 10.32 4.89
N PHE A 146 11.72 9.33 5.64
CA PHE A 146 12.75 8.42 5.14
C PHE A 146 12.25 7.58 3.96
N MET A 147 11.00 7.13 3.98
CA MET A 147 10.37 6.42 2.85
C MET A 147 10.24 7.31 1.62
N GLN A 148 9.78 8.55 1.78
CA GLN A 148 9.69 9.50 0.69
C GLN A 148 11.07 9.83 0.10
N HIS A 149 12.09 9.99 0.95
CA HIS A 149 13.46 10.17 0.49
C HIS A 149 13.95 8.96 -0.32
N LEU A 150 13.67 7.73 0.14
CA LEU A 150 13.99 6.51 -0.59
C LEU A 150 13.31 6.46 -1.96
N ILE A 151 12.02 6.79 -2.02
CA ILE A 151 11.23 6.89 -3.26
C ILE A 151 11.89 7.85 -4.24
N LEU A 152 12.20 9.07 -3.82
CA LEU A 152 12.83 10.08 -4.67
C LEU A 152 14.24 9.67 -5.11
N TYR A 153 15.00 9.03 -4.22
CA TYR A 153 16.34 8.54 -4.54
C TYR A 153 16.30 7.45 -5.62
N PHE A 154 15.41 6.45 -5.48
CA PHE A 154 15.30 5.38 -6.46
C PHE A 154 14.76 5.88 -7.81
N TRP A 155 13.76 6.77 -7.77
CA TRP A 155 13.25 7.43 -8.96
C TRP A 155 14.35 8.18 -9.71
N ASN A 156 15.07 9.09 -9.06
CA ASN A 156 16.08 9.93 -9.74
C ASN A 156 17.33 9.15 -10.19
N ARG A 157 17.67 8.04 -9.53
CA ARG A 157 18.93 7.31 -9.80
C ARG A 157 18.77 6.12 -10.74
N PHE A 158 17.63 5.44 -10.72
CA PHE A 158 17.46 4.17 -11.42
C PHE A 158 16.34 4.18 -12.46
N GLU A 159 15.52 5.22 -12.54
CA GLU A 159 14.39 5.34 -13.46
C GLU A 159 14.48 6.62 -14.29
#